data_AF-A0A9W9DEQ5-F1
#
_entry.id   AF-A0A9W9DEQ5-F1
#
_cell.length_a   1.000
_cell.length_b   1.000
_cell.length_c   1.000
_cell.angle_alpha   90.00
_cell.angle_beta   90.00
_cell.angle_gamma   90.00
#
_symmetry.space_group_name_H-M   'P 1'
#
loop_
_entity.id
_entity.type
_entity.pdbx_description
1 polymer ?
#
loop_
_entity_poly.entity_id
_entity_poly.type
_entity_poly.pdbx_seq_one_letter_code
_entity_poly.pdbx_strand_id
1 'polypeptide(L)'
;DVFEAEFIKDFRGPDGKLFVNRGNKVRLTFSIHLDFFNPNGITYRGAHNSIGVISCANLALDSSIRYLPENMFLAGIIPGPSEPKGDQMDHFV
;
A
#
# COMPACT_ATOMS: atom_id res chain seq x y z
N ASP A 1 -12.78 13.02 1.37
CA ASP A 1 -12.57 11.56 1.18
C ASP A 1 -11.90 11.33 -0.17
N VAL A 2 -11.18 10.22 -0.37
CA VAL A 2 -10.44 9.96 -1.63
C VAL A 2 -11.39 9.88 -2.82
N PHE A 3 -12.60 9.37 -2.62
CA PHE A 3 -13.63 9.30 -3.65
C PHE A 3 -14.21 10.67 -4.03
N GLU A 4 -13.93 11.70 -3.22
CA GLU A 4 -14.27 13.08 -3.55
C GLU A 4 -13.23 13.77 -4.43
N ALA A 5 -12.03 13.18 -4.58
CA ALA A 5 -10.96 13.73 -5.39
C ALA A 5 -11.35 13.72 -6.88
N GLU A 6 -11.05 14.83 -7.56
CA GLU A 6 -11.37 15.04 -8.98
C GLU A 6 -10.83 13.89 -9.85
N PHE A 7 -9.58 13.50 -9.63
CA PHE A 7 -8.97 12.37 -10.34
C PHE A 7 -9.78 11.08 -10.22
N ILE A 8 -10.31 10.74 -9.04
CA ILE A 8 -11.08 9.49 -8.85
C ILE A 8 -12.44 9.57 -9.52
N LYS A 9 -13.09 10.75 -9.48
CA LYS A 9 -14.40 10.97 -10.11
C LYS A 9 -14.34 10.84 -11.63
N ASP A 10 -13.25 11.30 -12.23
CA ASP A 10 -13.06 11.32 -13.70
C ASP A 10 -12.23 10.15 -14.24
N PHE A 11 -11.67 9.31 -13.36
CA PHE A 11 -10.88 8.14 -13.75
C PHE A 11 -11.75 7.16 -14.55
N ARG A 12 -11.35 6.86 -15.79
CA ARG A 12 -12.04 5.93 -16.69
C ARG A 12 -11.30 4.60 -16.77
N GLY A 13 -12.06 3.51 -16.72
CA GLY A 13 -11.52 2.18 -16.97
C GLY A 13 -11.29 1.89 -18.45
N PRO A 14 -10.72 0.73 -18.80
CA PRO A 14 -10.52 0.30 -20.19
C PRO A 14 -11.83 0.18 -21.01
N ASP A 15 -12.99 0.10 -20.34
CA ASP A 15 -14.32 0.09 -20.94
C ASP A 15 -14.87 1.50 -21.23
N GLY A 16 -14.09 2.55 -20.99
CA GLY A 16 -14.47 3.95 -21.16
C GLY A 16 -15.44 4.48 -20.09
N LYS A 17 -15.85 3.65 -19.13
CA LYS A 17 -16.78 4.04 -18.06
C LYS A 17 -16.01 4.60 -16.86
N LEU A 18 -16.66 5.51 -16.11
CA LEU A 18 -16.10 6.03 -14.87
C LEU A 18 -15.87 4.90 -13.86
N PHE A 19 -14.73 4.91 -13.18
CA PHE A 19 -14.38 3.94 -12.16
C PHE A 19 -15.38 3.93 -11.00
N VAL A 20 -15.87 5.11 -10.61
CA VAL A 20 -16.92 5.28 -9.61
C VAL A 20 -18.27 4.68 -10.03
N ASN A 21 -18.48 4.40 -11.32
CA ASN A 21 -19.66 3.67 -11.79
C ASN A 21 -19.48 2.17 -11.53
N ARG A 22 -19.95 1.73 -10.37
CA ARG A 22 -19.75 0.37 -9.85
C ARG A 22 -20.71 -0.67 -10.45
N GLY A 23 -21.94 -0.28 -10.79
CA GLY A 23 -22.98 -1.24 -11.17
C GLY A 23 -23.11 -2.36 -10.12
N ASN A 24 -22.95 -3.62 -10.55
CA ASN A 24 -22.92 -4.81 -9.70
C ASN A 24 -21.50 -5.30 -9.33
N LYS A 25 -20.46 -4.51 -9.59
CA LYS A 25 -19.06 -4.87 -9.35
C LYS A 25 -18.51 -4.13 -8.13
N VAL A 26 -17.54 -4.74 -7.47
CA VAL A 26 -16.73 -4.06 -6.47
C VAL A 26 -15.61 -3.27 -7.17
N ARG A 27 -15.37 -2.04 -6.71
CA ARG A 27 -14.24 -1.21 -7.13
C ARG A 27 -13.47 -0.85 -5.86
N LEU A 28 -12.20 -1.26 -5.80
CA LEU A 28 -11.34 -1.06 -4.65
C LEU A 28 -10.25 -0.07 -5.00
N THR A 29 -10.00 0.85 -4.09
CA THR A 29 -8.89 1.80 -4.17
C THR A 29 -8.05 1.57 -2.93
N PHE A 30 -6.74 1.35 -3.10
CA PHE A 30 -5.82 1.14 -1.99
C PHE A 30 -4.76 2.24 -1.97
N SER A 31 -4.40 2.69 -0.76
CA SER A 31 -3.14 3.40 -0.55
C SER A 31 -2.08 2.36 -0.22
N ILE A 32 -1.03 2.28 -1.03
CA ILE A 32 0.09 1.36 -0.84
C ILE A 32 1.18 2.10 -0.07
N HIS A 33 1.66 1.50 1.01
CA HIS A 33 2.77 1.97 1.81
C HIS A 33 3.88 0.93 1.72
N LEU A 34 5.09 1.40 1.44
CA LEU A 34 6.31 0.63 1.53
C LEU A 34 7.20 1.30 2.56
N ASP A 35 7.59 0.56 3.58
CA ASP A 35 8.49 1.04 4.62
C ASP A 35 9.56 0.00 4.95
N PHE A 36 10.75 0.48 5.30
CA PHE A 36 11.91 -0.32 5.67
C PHE A 36 12.34 0.05 7.09
N PHE A 37 12.47 -0.96 7.94
CA PHE A 37 12.85 -0.73 9.33
C PHE A 37 13.75 -1.83 9.85
N ASN A 38 14.49 -1.51 10.91
CA ASN A 38 15.29 -2.50 11.61
C ASN A 38 14.40 -3.36 12.53
N PRO A 39 14.24 -4.67 12.26
CA PRO A 39 13.39 -5.52 13.08
C PRO A 39 13.93 -5.71 14.51
N ASN A 40 15.23 -5.44 14.73
CA ASN A 40 15.87 -5.52 16.03
C ASN A 40 15.84 -4.19 16.80
N GLY A 41 15.21 -3.15 16.24
CA GLY A 41 15.20 -1.80 16.80
C GLY A 41 16.47 -0.99 16.49
N ILE A 42 16.35 0.34 16.60
CA ILE A 42 17.45 1.27 16.33
C ILE A 42 18.24 1.50 17.62
N THR A 43 19.51 1.09 17.64
CA THR A 43 20.43 1.39 18.76
C THR A 43 21.79 1.83 18.20
N TYR A 44 22.53 2.66 18.95
CA TYR A 44 23.79 3.27 18.51
C TYR A 44 24.88 2.24 18.12
N ARG A 45 24.80 1.00 18.65
CA ARG A 45 25.73 -0.11 18.35
C ARG A 45 25.02 -1.38 17.85
N GLY A 46 23.74 -1.28 17.51
CA GLY A 46 22.94 -2.44 17.10
C GLY A 46 23.30 -2.95 15.71
N ALA A 47 22.96 -4.21 15.44
CA ALA A 47 23.06 -4.77 14.09
C ALA A 47 22.18 -3.96 13.14
N HIS A 48 22.75 -3.51 12.02
CA HIS A 48 22.01 -2.79 10.99
C HIS A 48 21.36 -3.79 10.03
N ASN A 49 20.19 -4.28 10.41
CA ASN A 49 19.33 -5.07 9.54
C ASN A 49 18.17 -4.20 9.07
N SER A 50 17.68 -4.45 7.87
CA SER A 50 16.48 -3.83 7.32
C SER A 50 15.58 -4.91 6.75
N ILE A 51 14.29 -4.81 7.05
CA ILE A 51 13.23 -5.59 6.39
C ILE A 51 12.21 -4.60 5.83
N GLY A 52 11.61 -4.94 4.69
CA GLY A 52 10.56 -4.13 4.09
C GLY A 52 9.18 -4.70 4.36
N VAL A 53 8.19 -3.82 4.48
CA VAL A 53 6.77 -4.20 4.55
C VAL A 53 6.01 -3.43 3.48
N ILE A 54 5.24 -4.15 2.67
CA ILE A 54 4.26 -3.58 1.76
C ILE A 54 2.89 -3.74 2.40
N SER A 55 2.24 -2.62 2.74
CA SER A 55 0.92 -2.61 3.38
C SER A 55 -0.06 -1.71 2.63
N CYS A 56 -1.32 -2.12 2.60
CA CYS A 56 -2.36 -1.46 1.82
C CYS A 56 -3.53 -1.06 2.72
N ALA A 57 -3.92 0.21 2.68
CA ALA A 57 -5.14 0.71 3.33
C ALA A 57 -6.28 0.75 2.29
N ASN A 58 -7.41 0.08 2.54
CA ASN A 58 -8.58 0.17 1.67
C ASN A 58 -9.25 1.54 1.83
N LEU A 59 -9.14 2.37 0.80
CA LEU A 59 -9.66 3.74 0.81
C LEU A 59 -11.19 3.81 0.64
N ALA A 60 -11.85 2.68 0.38
CA ALA A 60 -13.32 2.57 0.40
C ALA A 60 -13.90 2.43 1.82
N LEU A 61 -13.07 2.17 2.83
CA LEU A 61 -13.47 2.19 4.24
C LEU A 61 -13.50 3.63 4.77
N ASP A 62 -14.25 3.89 5.83
CA ASP A 62 -14.26 5.20 6.48
C ASP A 62 -12.84 5.58 6.99
N SER A 63 -12.50 6.87 6.98
CA SER A 63 -11.17 7.35 7.40
C SER A 63 -10.85 7.04 8.86
N SER A 64 -11.86 6.88 9.71
CA SER A 64 -11.69 6.51 11.12
C SER A 64 -11.26 5.05 11.33
N ILE A 65 -11.51 4.16 10.35
CA ILE A 65 -11.25 2.71 10.52
C ILE A 65 -10.22 2.14 9.54
N ARG A 66 -9.97 2.82 8.41
CA ARG A 66 -9.17 2.25 7.30
C ARG A 66 -7.69 1.98 7.64
N TYR A 67 -7.18 2.54 8.73
CA TYR A 67 -5.81 2.34 9.22
C TYR A 67 -5.73 1.52 10.51
N LEU A 68 -6.85 0.95 10.98
CA LEU A 68 -6.81 -0.02 12.06
C LEU A 68 -6.09 -1.29 11.59
N PRO A 69 -5.25 -1.92 12.43
CA PRO A 69 -4.45 -3.09 12.03
C PRO A 69 -5.27 -4.21 11.37
N GLU A 70 -6.49 -4.48 11.85
CA GLU A 70 -7.40 -5.50 11.32
C GLU A 70 -7.97 -5.17 9.93
N ASN A 71 -7.92 -3.91 9.50
CA ASN A 71 -8.40 -3.45 8.19
C ASN A 71 -7.26 -3.20 7.19
N MET A 72 -6.01 -3.32 7.63
CA MET A 72 -4.83 -3.20 6.78
C MET A 72 -4.55 -4.53 6.09
N PHE A 73 -4.29 -4.47 4.78
CA PHE A 73 -3.86 -5.63 4.02
C PHE A 73 -2.32 -5.66 3.94
N LEU A 74 -1.70 -6.66 4.56
CA LEU A 74 -0.26 -6.91 4.42
C LEU A 74 -0.01 -7.61 3.07
N ALA A 75 0.43 -6.84 2.09
CA ALA A 75 0.63 -7.31 0.72
C ALA A 75 1.95 -8.07 0.53
N GLY A 76 2.97 -7.79 1.35
CA GLY A 76 4.24 -8.49 1.27
C GLY A 76 5.26 -8.09 2.33
N ILE A 77 6.25 -8.96 2.52
CA ILE A 77 7.44 -8.71 3.32
C ILE A 77 8.65 -8.85 2.40
N ILE A 78 9.49 -7.83 2.39
CA ILE A 78 10.77 -7.85 1.67
C ILE A 78 11.83 -8.33 2.67
N PRO A 79 12.46 -9.49 2.41
CA PRO A 79 13.44 -10.04 3.33
C PRO A 79 14.69 -9.14 3.38
N GLY A 80 15.30 -9.10 4.57
CA GLY A 80 16.58 -8.43 4.77
C GLY A 80 17.78 -9.25 4.27
N PRO A 81 19.01 -8.88 4.67
CA PRO A 81 19.34 -7.97 5.78
C PRO A 81 19.43 -6.50 5.39
N SER A 82 19.32 -6.16 4.12
CA SER A 82 19.47 -4.79 3.62
C SER A 82 18.31 -4.42 2.70
N GLU A 83 18.06 -3.13 2.56
CA GLU A 83 17.10 -2.61 1.60
C GLU A 83 17.50 -3.02 0.17
N PRO A 84 16.54 -3.42 -0.67
CA PRO A 84 16.81 -3.71 -2.07
C PRO A 84 17.24 -2.44 -2.79
N LYS A 85 18.12 -2.58 -3.77
CA LYS A 85 18.41 -1.51 -4.73
C LYS A 85 17.21 -1.29 -5.65
N GLY A 86 17.11 -0.12 -6.26
CA GLY A 86 15.94 0.25 -7.08
C GLY A 86 15.65 -0.75 -8.22
N ASP A 87 16.67 -1.26 -8.88
CA ASP A 87 16.55 -2.31 -9.91
C ASP A 87 16.02 -3.63 -9.36
N GLN A 88 16.32 -3.97 -8.11
CA GLN A 88 15.80 -5.16 -7.44
C GLN A 88 14.33 -4.99 -7.02
N MET A 89 13.88 -3.77 -6.79
CA MET A 89 12.47 -3.48 -6.49
C MET A 89 11.59 -3.63 -7.73
N ASP A 90 12.08 -3.25 -8.91
CA ASP A 90 11.33 -3.36 -10.17
C ASP A 90 11.07 -4.81 -10.60
N HIS A 91 11.91 -5.75 -10.13
CA HIS A 91 11.83 -7.18 -10.47
C HIS A 91 11.29 -8.04 -9.32
N PHE A 92 10.66 -7.42 -8.32
CA PHE A 92 10.13 -8.13 -7.16
C PHE A 92 8.79 -8.80 -7.52
N VAL A 93 8.86 -10.03 -8.04
CA VAL A 93 7.72 -10.94 -8.28
C VAL A 93 8.08 -12.36 -7.88
#